data_AF-A0A9D5AEI7-F1
#
_entry.id   AF-A0A9D5AEI7-F1
#
_cell.length_a   1.000
_cell.length_b   1.000
_cell.length_c   1.000
_cell.angle_alpha   90.00
_cell.angle_beta   90.00
_cell.angle_gamma   90.00
#
_symmetry.space_group_name_H-M   'P 1'
#
loop_
_entity.id
_entity.type
_entity.pdbx_description
1 polymer ?
#
loop_
_entity_poly.entity_id
_entity_poly.type
_entity_poly.pdbx_seq_one_letter_code
_entity_poly.pdbx_strand_id
1 'polypeptide(L)'
;MTKKLESFSSILQLHVCCHQDMPAVVGTLFTHHQKCVIVDTQAHGNNRKITAFIGGLDLCDGRYDTPEHRICRDLDTVYKDDYHNPTFSAGTKGPRQPWHDLHCKIEGPAAYDILTNFEQRWKRATKWSELGQKLKRVSQWHDDSLIKLERISWILSPSESVPNDDPELWVSKEDDPENWHVQVFRSIDSGSLKGFPKDIHEARAQNLVCAKNLVIDKSIQTAYIHAIRSAQHFIYIENQYFIGSSFAWPSYKEAGADNLIPMELALKIVSKIRSRERFTVYIVIPMWPEGVPSSVTVQEILYFQRQTMQMMYGIIARELKYTNLNNSHPQDYLNFYCLGNREKFATGDLNPKNSHSDDGDTVSASQKFQRFMIYVHAKGMVVDDEYVMVGSANINQRSLGGSRDTEIAMGAYQPRHTWNRKKGHPRGQVYGYRMSLWAEHLGTIHDCFKEPESLECVETVNKIAEQNWKNFTADDYKPLQGHIMKYPIKVNADGRVGPLPGFESFPDVGGKVLGSRSNLPDALTT
;
A
#
# COMPACT_ATOMS: atom_id res chain seq x y z
N MET A 1 -10.01 -47.09 -36.30
CA MET A 1 -9.46 -46.85 -34.95
C MET A 1 -9.26 -45.36 -34.78
N THR A 2 -10.27 -44.70 -34.22
CA THR A 2 -10.26 -43.26 -33.95
C THR A 2 -10.68 -43.14 -32.49
N LYS A 3 -9.70 -42.89 -31.61
CA LYS A 3 -9.94 -42.64 -30.19
C LYS A 3 -10.73 -41.33 -30.08
N LYS A 4 -11.94 -41.43 -29.53
CA LYS A 4 -12.73 -40.30 -29.03
C LYS A 4 -11.86 -39.51 -28.05
N LEU A 5 -11.65 -38.22 -28.32
CA LEU A 5 -11.44 -37.26 -27.25
C LEU A 5 -12.75 -37.19 -26.47
N GLU A 6 -12.72 -37.63 -25.22
CA GLU A 6 -13.80 -37.34 -24.28
C GLU A 6 -13.76 -35.84 -23.97
N SER A 7 -14.90 -35.19 -24.19
CA SER A 7 -15.12 -33.79 -23.88
C SER A 7 -15.14 -33.59 -22.36
N PHE A 8 -14.14 -32.90 -21.80
CA PHE A 8 -14.32 -32.21 -20.52
C PHE A 8 -15.20 -30.98 -20.76
N SER A 9 -16.51 -31.20 -20.72
CA SER A 9 -17.54 -30.17 -20.74
C SER A 9 -18.42 -30.38 -19.52
N SER A 10 -18.09 -29.73 -18.40
CA SER A 10 -19.04 -29.18 -17.41
C SER A 10 -18.32 -28.70 -16.14
N ILE A 11 -18.91 -27.68 -15.51
CA ILE A 11 -18.63 -27.12 -14.17
C ILE A 11 -17.55 -26.02 -14.11
N LEU A 12 -17.74 -24.93 -14.86
CA LEU A 12 -17.28 -23.62 -14.38
C LEU A 12 -18.53 -22.77 -14.12
N GLN A 13 -18.88 -22.57 -12.84
CA GLN A 13 -19.90 -21.60 -12.44
C GLN A 13 -19.18 -20.33 -12.00
N LEU A 14 -19.23 -19.30 -12.86
CA LEU A 14 -18.68 -17.99 -12.55
C LEU A 14 -19.80 -17.06 -12.12
N HIS A 15 -19.78 -16.62 -10.86
CA HIS A 15 -20.70 -15.60 -10.35
C HIS A 15 -19.96 -14.27 -10.22
N VAL A 16 -20.47 -13.25 -10.91
CA VAL A 16 -19.93 -11.88 -10.82
C VAL A 16 -21.00 -10.98 -10.22
N CYS A 17 -20.65 -10.28 -9.15
CA CYS A 17 -21.51 -9.28 -8.52
C CYS A 17 -20.80 -7.92 -8.52
N CYS A 18 -21.41 -6.92 -9.15
CA CYS A 18 -21.01 -5.54 -9.01
C CYS A 18 -21.89 -4.90 -7.93
N HIS A 19 -21.28 -4.41 -6.84
CA HIS A 19 -22.02 -3.65 -5.85
C HIS A 19 -22.05 -2.18 -6.27
N GLN A 20 -23.23 -1.71 -6.65
CA GLN A 20 -23.55 -0.30 -6.74
C GLN A 20 -24.75 -0.09 -5.83
N ASP A 21 -24.61 0.80 -4.84
CA ASP A 21 -25.81 1.37 -4.24
C ASP A 21 -26.60 2.04 -5.37
N MET A 22 -27.90 1.76 -5.45
CA MET A 22 -28.85 2.40 -6.38
C MET A 22 -28.54 3.89 -6.52
N PRO A 23 -28.74 4.52 -7.70
CA PRO A 23 -28.30 5.87 -7.95
C PRO A 23 -29.02 6.84 -7.00
N ALA A 24 -28.40 7.12 -5.86
CA ALA A 24 -28.61 8.36 -5.17
C ALA A 24 -28.14 9.44 -6.16
N VAL A 25 -28.86 10.55 -6.22
CA VAL A 25 -28.65 11.70 -7.11
C VAL A 25 -27.26 12.36 -6.92
N VAL A 26 -26.39 11.77 -6.12
CA VAL A 26 -24.97 12.08 -5.90
C VAL A 26 -24.21 10.77 -6.13
N GLY A 27 -23.34 10.71 -7.14
CA GLY A 27 -22.57 9.50 -7.47
C GLY A 27 -21.78 8.95 -6.27
N THR A 28 -21.43 7.66 -6.31
CA THR A 28 -20.57 7.02 -5.31
C THR A 28 -19.19 7.67 -5.30
N LEU A 29 -18.89 8.51 -4.29
CA LEU A 29 -17.59 9.17 -4.14
C LEU A 29 -16.43 8.19 -3.81
N PHE A 30 -16.78 6.99 -3.32
CA PHE A 30 -15.86 6.02 -2.73
C PHE A 30 -15.94 4.66 -3.42
N THR A 31 -14.90 3.85 -3.25
CA THR A 31 -14.72 2.59 -3.98
C THR A 31 -14.59 1.37 -3.07
N HIS A 32 -14.80 0.17 -3.63
CA HIS A 32 -14.36 -1.07 -3.00
C HIS A 32 -12.92 -1.35 -3.38
N HIS A 33 -11.98 -1.05 -2.47
CA HIS A 33 -10.56 -1.02 -2.78
C HIS A 33 -9.77 -2.24 -2.24
N GLN A 34 -10.47 -3.25 -1.70
CA GLN A 34 -9.87 -4.52 -1.27
C GLN A 34 -9.44 -5.37 -2.47
N LYS A 35 -8.16 -5.77 -2.52
CA LYS A 35 -7.64 -6.80 -3.44
C LYS A 35 -7.52 -8.11 -2.71
N CYS A 36 -8.24 -9.13 -3.17
CA CYS A 36 -8.32 -10.39 -2.48
C CYS A 36 -8.53 -11.56 -3.45
N VAL A 37 -7.73 -12.62 -3.28
CA VAL A 37 -7.96 -13.93 -3.90
C VAL A 37 -8.04 -14.97 -2.80
N ILE A 38 -9.10 -15.78 -2.79
CA ILE A 38 -9.29 -16.86 -1.81
C ILE A 38 -9.48 -18.15 -2.58
N VAL A 39 -8.67 -19.15 -2.25
CA VAL A 39 -8.67 -20.46 -2.90
C VAL A 39 -8.52 -21.55 -1.87
N ASP A 40 -9.11 -22.71 -2.14
CA ASP A 40 -8.78 -23.93 -1.44
C ASP A 40 -7.47 -24.53 -2.00
N THR A 41 -6.55 -24.88 -1.10
CA THR A 41 -5.25 -25.47 -1.45
C THR A 41 -5.05 -26.79 -0.70
N GLN A 42 -4.00 -27.53 -1.08
CA GLN A 42 -3.67 -28.80 -0.43
C GLN A 42 -3.30 -28.59 1.05
N ALA A 43 -3.92 -29.37 1.93
CA ALA A 43 -3.54 -29.49 3.35
C ALA A 43 -2.83 -30.83 3.60
N HIS A 44 -2.57 -31.16 4.87
CA HIS A 44 -1.97 -32.45 5.22
C HIS A 44 -2.87 -33.63 4.82
N GLY A 45 -2.28 -34.72 4.33
CA GLY A 45 -3.01 -35.90 3.86
C GLY A 45 -3.85 -35.61 2.62
N ASN A 46 -5.11 -36.07 2.62
CA ASN A 46 -6.07 -35.85 1.52
C ASN A 46 -6.99 -34.63 1.76
N ASN A 47 -6.71 -33.84 2.79
CA ASN A 47 -7.52 -32.67 3.13
C ASN A 47 -7.10 -31.44 2.33
N ARG A 48 -7.98 -30.45 2.32
CA ARG A 48 -7.77 -29.12 1.75
C ARG A 48 -7.92 -28.07 2.84
N LYS A 49 -7.39 -26.88 2.60
CA LYS A 49 -7.44 -25.72 3.49
C LYS A 49 -7.71 -24.46 2.70
N ILE A 50 -8.15 -23.40 3.37
CA ILE A 50 -8.27 -22.08 2.73
C ILE A 50 -6.91 -21.37 2.72
N THR A 51 -6.59 -20.74 1.61
CA THR A 51 -5.44 -19.85 1.43
C THR A 51 -5.94 -18.55 0.83
N ALA A 52 -5.49 -17.43 1.39
CA ALA A 52 -5.89 -16.12 0.97
C ALA A 52 -4.69 -15.28 0.52
N PHE A 53 -4.91 -14.38 -0.42
CA PHE A 53 -3.92 -13.41 -0.89
C PHE A 53 -4.53 -12.02 -0.78
N ILE A 54 -3.83 -11.10 -0.13
CA ILE A 54 -4.23 -9.69 0.00
C ILE A 54 -3.02 -8.77 -0.15
N GLY A 55 -3.25 -7.53 -0.56
CA GLY A 55 -2.19 -6.53 -0.72
C GLY A 55 -2.60 -5.37 -1.61
N GLY A 56 -1.62 -4.74 -2.26
CA GLY A 56 -1.84 -3.64 -3.19
C GLY A 56 -2.14 -4.08 -4.63
N LEU A 57 -1.67 -5.25 -5.05
CA LEU A 57 -1.81 -5.73 -6.43
C LEU A 57 -3.24 -6.17 -6.78
N ASP A 58 -3.86 -5.47 -7.72
CA ASP A 58 -5.03 -5.93 -8.47
C ASP A 58 -4.62 -6.91 -9.58
N LEU A 59 -5.54 -7.79 -9.98
CA LEU A 59 -5.39 -8.63 -11.18
C LEU A 59 -5.86 -7.85 -12.42
N CYS A 60 -5.10 -6.83 -12.81
CA CYS A 60 -5.37 -6.00 -13.99
C CYS A 60 -4.08 -5.51 -14.67
N ASP A 61 -4.27 -4.73 -15.73
CA ASP A 61 -3.22 -4.19 -16.59
C ASP A 61 -2.21 -3.31 -15.83
N GLY A 62 -0.95 -3.36 -16.25
CA GLY A 62 0.15 -2.55 -15.75
C GLY A 62 0.75 -2.98 -14.42
N ARG A 63 0.20 -4.01 -13.76
CA ARG A 63 0.62 -4.47 -12.42
C ARG A 63 1.76 -5.48 -12.48
N TYR A 64 1.94 -6.18 -13.60
CA TYR A 64 3.05 -7.11 -13.75
C TYR A 64 4.37 -6.33 -13.82
N ASP A 65 5.29 -6.63 -12.91
CA ASP A 65 6.63 -6.09 -12.93
C ASP A 65 7.61 -6.99 -12.18
N THR A 66 8.89 -6.67 -12.32
CA THR A 66 9.98 -7.30 -11.57
C THR A 66 10.85 -6.21 -10.92
N PRO A 67 11.68 -6.54 -9.91
CA PRO A 67 12.54 -5.56 -9.22
C PRO A 67 13.50 -4.78 -10.14
N GLU A 68 13.74 -5.22 -11.38
CA GLU A 68 14.52 -4.45 -12.36
C GLU A 68 13.78 -3.20 -12.88
N HIS A 69 12.45 -3.16 -12.74
CA HIS A 69 11.58 -2.05 -13.09
C HIS A 69 11.88 -1.41 -14.44
N ARG A 70 11.95 -2.25 -15.46
CA ARG A 70 12.33 -1.87 -16.83
C ARG A 70 11.36 -0.81 -17.37
N ILE A 71 11.89 0.28 -17.93
CA ILE A 71 11.10 1.40 -18.45
C ILE A 71 11.01 1.40 -19.98
N CYS A 72 12.02 0.86 -20.65
CA CYS A 72 12.15 0.90 -22.10
C CYS A 72 12.55 -0.45 -22.72
N ARG A 73 13.04 -1.40 -21.93
CA ARG A 73 13.38 -2.76 -22.39
C ARG A 73 12.17 -3.69 -22.33
N ASP A 74 12.19 -4.72 -23.18
CA ASP A 74 11.21 -5.82 -23.19
C ASP A 74 9.76 -5.37 -23.46
N LEU A 75 9.57 -4.19 -24.06
CA LEU A 75 8.26 -3.65 -24.42
C LEU A 75 7.55 -4.48 -25.50
N ASP A 76 8.27 -5.30 -26.26
CA ASP A 76 7.76 -6.21 -27.28
C ASP A 76 7.59 -7.65 -26.79
N THR A 77 7.95 -7.93 -25.53
CA THR A 77 7.83 -9.26 -24.91
C THR A 77 6.78 -9.26 -23.80
N VAL A 78 7.21 -9.28 -22.53
CA VAL A 78 6.33 -9.42 -21.35
C VAL A 78 5.40 -8.22 -21.16
N TYR A 79 5.75 -7.05 -21.72
CA TYR A 79 4.94 -5.83 -21.62
C TYR A 79 4.18 -5.47 -22.90
N LYS A 80 4.22 -6.30 -23.95
CA LYS A 80 3.65 -5.95 -25.27
C LYS A 80 2.17 -5.58 -25.21
N ASP A 81 1.40 -6.38 -24.49
CA ASP A 81 -0.05 -6.21 -24.32
C ASP A 81 -0.39 -5.71 -22.90
N ASP A 82 0.62 -5.22 -22.17
CA ASP A 82 0.53 -4.74 -20.78
C ASP A 82 1.28 -3.41 -20.57
N TYR A 83 1.40 -2.61 -21.64
CA TYR A 83 2.01 -1.29 -21.55
C TYR A 83 1.08 -0.34 -20.80
N HIS A 84 1.55 0.15 -19.66
CA HIS A 84 0.80 1.08 -18.82
C HIS A 84 1.60 2.35 -18.55
N ASN A 85 1.03 3.51 -18.87
CA ASN A 85 1.52 4.81 -18.40
C ASN A 85 0.43 5.90 -18.55
N PRO A 86 -0.30 6.25 -17.48
CA PRO A 86 -1.37 7.25 -17.54
C PRO A 86 -0.87 8.70 -17.38
N THR A 87 0.44 8.93 -17.33
CA THR A 87 1.01 10.29 -17.23
C THR A 87 0.94 11.05 -18.55
N PHE A 88 1.02 10.32 -19.67
CA PHE A 88 1.03 10.91 -21.00
C PHE A 88 -0.32 10.72 -21.70
N SER A 89 -0.68 11.67 -22.58
CA SER A 89 -1.86 11.51 -23.43
C SER A 89 -1.67 10.37 -24.43
N ALA A 90 -2.78 9.73 -24.81
CA ALA A 90 -2.79 8.71 -25.85
C ALA A 90 -2.04 9.17 -27.12
N GLY A 91 -1.23 8.29 -27.70
CA GLY A 91 -0.37 8.59 -28.85
C GLY A 91 0.99 9.21 -28.51
N THR A 92 1.30 9.48 -27.24
CA THR A 92 2.65 9.95 -26.84
C THR A 92 3.58 8.77 -26.62
N LYS A 93 4.73 8.74 -27.30
CA LYS A 93 5.78 7.75 -27.05
C LYS A 93 6.50 8.09 -25.75
N GLY A 94 6.38 7.23 -24.75
CA GLY A 94 7.01 7.38 -23.44
C GLY A 94 7.56 6.05 -22.91
N PRO A 95 8.33 6.09 -21.81
CA PRO A 95 8.64 4.88 -21.05
C PRO A 95 7.35 4.31 -20.45
N ARG A 96 7.26 2.99 -20.27
CA ARG A 96 6.22 2.43 -19.39
C ARG A 96 6.40 3.00 -17.98
N GLN A 97 5.35 3.01 -17.19
CA GLN A 97 5.43 3.30 -15.76
C GLN A 97 5.67 1.98 -15.01
N PRO A 98 6.85 1.75 -14.43
CA PRO A 98 7.09 0.58 -13.60
C PRO A 98 6.20 0.56 -12.35
N TRP A 99 5.90 -0.63 -11.85
CA TRP A 99 4.94 -0.84 -10.77
C TRP A 99 5.61 -1.54 -9.59
N HIS A 100 5.88 -0.78 -8.53
CA HIS A 100 6.40 -1.30 -7.27
C HIS A 100 5.27 -1.48 -6.26
N ASP A 101 5.09 -2.69 -5.73
CA ASP A 101 3.97 -3.00 -4.86
C ASP A 101 4.27 -4.16 -3.90
N LEU A 102 3.41 -4.34 -2.89
CA LEU A 102 3.52 -5.36 -1.86
C LEU A 102 2.25 -6.22 -1.83
N HIS A 103 2.42 -7.52 -1.69
CA HIS A 103 1.33 -8.48 -1.56
C HIS A 103 1.75 -9.63 -0.64
N CYS A 104 0.78 -10.29 -0.02
CA CYS A 104 1.07 -11.40 0.88
C CYS A 104 0.13 -12.58 0.63
N LYS A 105 0.65 -13.79 0.91
CA LYS A 105 -0.11 -15.03 1.01
C LYS A 105 -0.31 -15.35 2.48
N ILE A 106 -1.53 -15.70 2.86
CA ILE A 106 -1.92 -16.00 4.24
C ILE A 106 -2.50 -17.42 4.28
N GLU A 107 -1.99 -18.19 5.22
CA GLU A 107 -2.40 -19.56 5.53
C GLU A 107 -2.71 -19.67 7.02
N GLY A 108 -3.51 -20.66 7.41
CA GLY A 108 -3.94 -20.86 8.79
C GLY A 108 -5.21 -20.08 9.15
N PRO A 109 -5.52 -19.92 10.46
CA PRO A 109 -6.76 -19.30 10.93
C PRO A 109 -7.12 -17.96 10.27
N ALA A 110 -6.13 -17.08 10.08
CA ALA A 110 -6.34 -15.76 9.47
C ALA A 110 -6.88 -15.80 8.03
N ALA A 111 -6.67 -16.89 7.28
CA ALA A 111 -7.25 -17.04 5.95
C ALA A 111 -8.79 -17.16 5.99
N TYR A 112 -9.34 -17.72 7.07
CA TYR A 112 -10.79 -17.85 7.27
C TYR A 112 -11.43 -16.53 7.69
N ASP A 113 -10.68 -15.63 8.35
CA ASP A 113 -11.15 -14.27 8.62
C ASP A 113 -11.32 -13.47 7.31
N ILE A 114 -10.41 -13.66 6.35
CA ILE A 114 -10.48 -13.04 5.02
C ILE A 114 -11.67 -13.62 4.23
N LEU A 115 -11.89 -14.93 4.30
CA LEU A 115 -13.08 -15.56 3.73
C LEU A 115 -14.37 -15.01 4.36
N THR A 116 -14.41 -14.88 5.69
CA THR A 116 -15.54 -14.29 6.41
C THR A 116 -15.81 -12.87 5.92
N ASN A 117 -14.78 -12.05 5.73
CA ASN A 117 -14.93 -10.73 5.12
C ASN A 117 -15.57 -10.78 3.73
N PHE A 118 -15.10 -11.67 2.86
CA PHE A 118 -15.67 -11.86 1.52
C PHE A 118 -17.16 -12.26 1.60
N GLU A 119 -17.50 -13.24 2.42
CA GLU A 119 -18.89 -13.70 2.58
C GLU A 119 -19.81 -12.61 3.12
N GLN A 120 -19.35 -11.84 4.12
CA GLN A 120 -20.12 -10.73 4.70
C GLN A 120 -20.45 -9.68 3.63
N ARG A 121 -19.49 -9.36 2.75
CA ARG A 121 -19.67 -8.43 1.63
C ARG A 121 -20.57 -9.02 0.55
N TRP A 122 -20.37 -10.28 0.17
CA TRP A 122 -21.20 -10.97 -0.82
C TRP A 122 -22.68 -10.97 -0.39
N LYS A 123 -22.97 -11.41 0.83
CA LYS A 123 -24.32 -11.43 1.42
C LYS A 123 -24.97 -10.03 1.46
N ARG A 124 -24.17 -8.96 1.51
CA ARG A 124 -24.68 -7.58 1.43
C ARG A 124 -25.02 -7.19 -0.01
N ALA A 125 -24.14 -7.54 -0.95
CA ALA A 125 -24.28 -7.17 -2.35
C ALA A 125 -25.43 -7.90 -3.05
N THR A 126 -25.71 -9.16 -2.69
CA THR A 126 -26.76 -9.97 -3.32
C THR A 126 -28.18 -9.76 -2.76
N LYS A 127 -28.33 -8.99 -1.68
CA LYS A 127 -29.61 -8.77 -0.97
C LYS A 127 -30.78 -8.34 -1.87
N TRP A 128 -30.53 -7.52 -2.88
CA TRP A 128 -31.58 -7.02 -3.80
C TRP A 128 -31.91 -8.00 -4.92
N SER A 129 -30.93 -8.82 -5.35
CA SER A 129 -31.14 -9.91 -6.29
C SER A 129 -32.11 -10.95 -5.69
N GLU A 130 -31.94 -11.28 -4.40
CA GLU A 130 -32.84 -12.19 -3.67
C GLU A 130 -34.26 -11.62 -3.54
N LEU A 131 -34.41 -10.31 -3.30
CA LEU A 131 -35.72 -9.67 -3.18
C LEU A 131 -36.47 -9.67 -4.53
N GLY A 132 -35.74 -9.38 -5.62
CA GLY A 132 -36.26 -9.45 -6.99
C GLY A 132 -36.63 -10.87 -7.44
N GLN A 133 -35.88 -11.88 -7.01
CA GLN A 133 -36.20 -13.29 -7.25
C GLN A 133 -37.44 -13.75 -6.47
N LYS A 134 -37.59 -13.35 -5.19
CA LYS A 134 -38.80 -13.65 -4.39
C LYS A 134 -40.08 -13.07 -4.98
N LEU A 135 -39.99 -11.89 -5.60
CA LEU A 135 -41.12 -11.26 -6.32
C LEU A 135 -41.51 -12.00 -7.61
N LYS A 136 -40.60 -12.77 -8.23
CA LYS A 136 -40.84 -13.47 -9.51
C LYS A 136 -41.46 -14.87 -9.40
N ARG A 137 -41.83 -15.37 -8.21
CA ARG A 137 -42.40 -16.73 -8.00
C ARG A 137 -41.63 -17.84 -8.74
N VAL A 138 -40.33 -17.69 -8.95
CA VAL A 138 -39.48 -18.78 -9.44
C VAL A 138 -39.15 -19.62 -8.22
N SER A 139 -39.58 -20.88 -8.24
CA SER A 139 -39.33 -21.85 -7.18
C SER A 139 -37.83 -21.98 -6.91
N GLN A 140 -37.45 -21.73 -5.65
CA GLN A 140 -36.21 -22.16 -4.98
C GLN A 140 -35.00 -22.37 -5.91
N TRP A 141 -34.32 -21.29 -6.27
CA TRP A 141 -32.86 -21.39 -6.30
C TRP A 141 -32.42 -21.44 -4.83
N HIS A 142 -31.91 -22.58 -4.38
CA HIS A 142 -31.06 -22.55 -3.21
C HIS A 142 -29.91 -21.61 -3.53
N ASP A 143 -29.68 -20.61 -2.68
CA ASP A 143 -28.55 -19.69 -2.80
C ASP A 143 -27.27 -20.48 -2.53
N ASP A 144 -26.80 -21.18 -3.56
CA ASP A 144 -25.54 -21.93 -3.61
C ASP A 144 -24.40 -21.05 -4.13
N SER A 145 -24.57 -19.72 -4.12
CA SER A 145 -23.56 -18.78 -4.61
C SER A 145 -22.33 -18.66 -3.69
N LEU A 146 -22.49 -19.02 -2.41
CA LEU A 146 -21.38 -19.16 -1.46
C LEU A 146 -21.21 -20.63 -1.06
N ILE A 147 -19.96 -21.09 -1.07
CA ILE A 147 -19.58 -22.42 -0.62
C ILE A 147 -19.81 -22.51 0.89
N LYS A 148 -20.53 -23.55 1.34
CA LYS A 148 -20.72 -23.84 2.77
C LYS A 148 -19.66 -24.83 3.23
N LEU A 149 -18.55 -24.32 3.77
CA LEU A 149 -17.41 -25.14 4.18
C LEU A 149 -17.79 -26.24 5.19
N GLU A 150 -18.73 -25.96 6.10
CA GLU A 150 -19.29 -26.92 7.06
C GLU A 150 -19.86 -28.21 6.42
N ARG A 151 -20.20 -28.17 5.12
CA ARG A 151 -20.74 -29.31 4.37
C ARG A 151 -19.68 -30.11 3.63
N ILE A 152 -18.43 -29.65 3.65
CA ILE A 152 -17.32 -30.22 2.89
C ILE A 152 -16.28 -30.74 3.88
N SER A 153 -16.46 -31.99 4.32
CA SER A 153 -15.66 -32.61 5.39
C SER A 153 -14.16 -32.72 5.10
N TRP A 154 -13.76 -32.64 3.83
CA TRP A 154 -12.35 -32.69 3.42
C TRP A 154 -11.71 -31.30 3.31
N ILE A 155 -12.43 -30.20 3.54
CA ILE A 155 -11.83 -28.88 3.75
C ILE A 155 -11.78 -28.65 5.27
N LEU A 156 -10.58 -28.55 5.82
CA LEU A 156 -10.41 -28.15 7.22
C LEU A 156 -10.95 -26.74 7.37
N SER A 157 -11.84 -26.50 8.33
CA SER A 157 -12.41 -25.17 8.57
C SER A 157 -12.93 -25.05 9.99
N PRO A 158 -12.99 -23.82 10.55
CA PRO A 158 -13.71 -23.59 11.79
C PRO A 158 -15.18 -24.02 11.70
N SER A 159 -15.74 -24.47 12.82
CA SER A 159 -17.14 -24.90 12.96
C SER A 159 -17.63 -24.74 14.40
N GLU A 160 -18.88 -25.08 14.70
CA GLU A 160 -19.39 -25.05 16.08
C GLU A 160 -18.56 -25.92 17.05
N SER A 161 -17.95 -26.99 16.55
CA SER A 161 -17.09 -27.89 17.33
C SER A 161 -15.59 -27.62 17.18
N VAL A 162 -15.17 -26.81 16.20
CA VAL A 162 -13.75 -26.52 15.91
C VAL A 162 -13.54 -25.00 15.97
N PRO A 163 -12.94 -24.47 17.04
CA PRO A 163 -12.66 -23.04 17.17
C PRO A 163 -11.82 -22.49 16.02
N ASN A 164 -11.89 -21.18 15.77
CA ASN A 164 -11.07 -20.54 14.72
C ASN A 164 -9.57 -20.76 14.91
N ASP A 165 -9.10 -20.84 16.16
CA ASP A 165 -7.68 -21.03 16.51
C ASP A 165 -7.36 -22.48 16.91
N ASP A 166 -8.10 -23.45 16.39
CA ASP A 166 -7.83 -24.86 16.63
C ASP A 166 -6.45 -25.26 16.05
N PRO A 167 -5.60 -25.99 16.80
CA PRO A 167 -4.30 -26.47 16.32
C PRO A 167 -4.33 -27.27 15.01
N GLU A 168 -5.45 -27.91 14.66
CA GLU A 168 -5.61 -28.58 13.36
C GLU A 168 -5.61 -27.62 12.17
N LEU A 169 -5.93 -26.34 12.40
CA LEU A 169 -5.93 -25.29 11.39
C LEU A 169 -4.58 -24.57 11.29
N TRP A 170 -3.66 -24.81 12.22
CA TRP A 170 -2.36 -24.15 12.24
C TRP A 170 -1.47 -24.61 11.08
N VAL A 171 -0.66 -23.68 10.57
CA VAL A 171 0.35 -23.97 9.54
C VAL A 171 1.56 -24.69 10.15
N SER A 172 1.95 -24.25 11.34
CA SER A 172 3.10 -24.75 12.10
C SER A 172 2.76 -24.74 13.59
N LYS A 173 3.54 -25.47 14.39
CA LYS A 173 3.37 -25.48 15.85
C LYS A 173 3.86 -24.17 16.46
N GLU A 174 3.34 -23.83 17.64
CA GLU A 174 3.72 -22.61 18.38
C GLU A 174 5.22 -22.53 18.73
N ASP A 175 5.90 -23.67 18.81
CA ASP A 175 7.33 -23.75 19.07
C ASP A 175 8.22 -23.69 17.84
N ASP A 176 7.64 -23.73 16.64
CA ASP A 176 8.34 -23.59 15.37
C ASP A 176 8.93 -22.16 15.23
N PRO A 177 10.24 -22.01 14.94
CA PRO A 177 10.84 -20.71 14.67
C PRO A 177 10.20 -19.95 13.50
N GLU A 178 9.67 -20.66 12.51
CA GLU A 178 9.03 -20.06 11.33
C GLU A 178 7.54 -19.75 11.55
N ASN A 179 7.00 -19.97 12.76
CA ASN A 179 5.60 -19.67 13.08
C ASN A 179 5.30 -18.16 13.00
N TRP A 180 4.06 -17.84 12.66
CA TRP A 180 3.56 -16.46 12.55
C TRP A 180 2.28 -16.27 13.36
N HIS A 181 2.20 -15.14 14.05
CA HIS A 181 0.93 -14.62 14.55
C HIS A 181 0.45 -13.55 13.58
N VAL A 182 -0.76 -13.74 13.04
CA VAL A 182 -1.35 -12.89 12.01
C VAL A 182 -2.71 -12.41 12.47
N GLN A 183 -2.97 -11.11 12.29
CA GLN A 183 -4.28 -10.52 12.53
C GLN A 183 -4.75 -9.77 11.28
N VAL A 184 -6.03 -9.94 10.94
CA VAL A 184 -6.68 -9.26 9.80
C VAL A 184 -7.38 -8.00 10.28
N PHE A 185 -7.20 -6.91 9.54
CA PHE A 185 -7.76 -5.59 9.81
C PHE A 185 -8.53 -5.08 8.60
N ARG A 186 -9.52 -4.22 8.83
CA ARG A 186 -10.34 -3.63 7.77
C ARG A 186 -10.63 -2.15 7.99
N SER A 187 -10.96 -1.49 6.89
CA SER A 187 -11.74 -0.25 6.86
C SER A 187 -13.02 -0.60 6.14
N ILE A 188 -14.15 -0.68 6.83
CA ILE A 188 -15.43 -1.05 6.22
C ILE A 188 -16.59 -0.62 7.13
N ASP A 189 -17.75 -0.33 6.55
CA ASP A 189 -18.96 0.02 7.31
C ASP A 189 -20.13 -0.94 7.05
N SER A 190 -21.18 -0.79 7.86
CA SER A 190 -22.43 -1.54 7.75
C SER A 190 -23.18 -1.34 6.42
N GLY A 191 -22.81 -0.33 5.62
CA GLY A 191 -23.30 -0.14 4.26
C GLY A 191 -22.75 -1.20 3.32
N SER A 192 -21.49 -1.62 3.52
CA SER A 192 -20.73 -2.49 2.62
C SER A 192 -20.68 -3.97 3.01
N LEU A 193 -21.22 -4.35 4.18
CA LEU A 193 -21.26 -5.73 4.63
C LEU A 193 -22.55 -6.09 5.40
N LYS A 194 -22.79 -7.39 5.56
CA LYS A 194 -23.83 -7.95 6.43
C LYS A 194 -23.17 -8.69 7.59
N GLY A 195 -23.64 -8.46 8.82
CA GLY A 195 -23.16 -9.18 10.01
C GLY A 195 -22.72 -8.31 11.18
N PHE A 196 -22.58 -6.99 11.00
CA PHE A 196 -22.33 -6.10 12.13
C PHE A 196 -23.48 -6.10 13.14
N PRO A 197 -23.16 -5.99 14.45
CA PRO A 197 -24.16 -5.87 15.51
C PRO A 197 -25.01 -4.61 15.29
N LYS A 198 -26.28 -4.71 15.65
CA LYS A 198 -27.23 -3.58 15.56
C LYS A 198 -27.23 -2.75 16.84
N ASP A 199 -26.92 -3.38 17.97
CA ASP A 199 -26.83 -2.71 19.26
C ASP A 199 -25.49 -1.96 19.39
N ILE A 200 -25.54 -0.75 19.96
CA ILE A 200 -24.38 0.13 20.08
C ILE A 200 -23.38 -0.40 21.11
N HIS A 201 -23.85 -1.05 22.18
CA HIS A 201 -22.97 -1.62 23.19
C HIS A 201 -22.25 -2.85 22.66
N GLU A 202 -22.94 -3.72 21.92
CA GLU A 202 -22.33 -4.86 21.21
C GLU A 202 -21.29 -4.39 20.18
N ALA A 203 -21.61 -3.37 19.38
CA ALA A 203 -20.67 -2.79 18.41
C ALA A 203 -19.41 -2.26 19.08
N ARG A 204 -19.56 -1.50 20.18
CA ARG A 204 -18.42 -0.96 20.94
C ARG A 204 -17.59 -2.04 21.61
N ALA A 205 -18.22 -3.12 22.10
CA ALA A 205 -17.51 -4.26 22.68
C ALA A 205 -16.62 -4.98 21.63
N GLN A 206 -16.96 -4.86 20.35
CA GLN A 206 -16.15 -5.35 19.23
C GLN A 206 -15.19 -4.28 18.65
N ASN A 207 -14.96 -3.18 19.37
CA ASN A 207 -14.15 -2.04 18.94
C ASN A 207 -14.63 -1.35 17.64
N LEU A 208 -15.92 -1.46 17.32
CA LEU A 208 -16.54 -0.77 16.19
C LEU A 208 -16.99 0.63 16.60
N VAL A 209 -16.91 1.57 15.66
CA VAL A 209 -17.32 2.96 15.84
C VAL A 209 -18.73 3.16 15.29
N CYS A 210 -19.66 3.65 16.11
CA CYS A 210 -21.00 4.01 15.66
C CYS A 210 -21.07 5.51 15.32
N ALA A 211 -21.39 5.87 14.08
CA ALA A 211 -21.55 7.26 13.65
C ALA A 211 -22.64 7.40 12.58
N LYS A 212 -23.52 8.40 12.73
CA LYS A 212 -24.53 8.79 11.72
C LYS A 212 -25.27 7.60 11.06
N ASN A 213 -25.76 6.67 11.88
CA ASN A 213 -26.47 5.43 11.50
C ASN A 213 -25.61 4.33 10.85
N LEU A 214 -24.29 4.45 10.85
CA LEU A 214 -23.36 3.42 10.41
C LEU A 214 -22.60 2.82 11.59
N VAL A 215 -22.36 1.52 11.51
CA VAL A 215 -21.34 0.83 12.31
C VAL A 215 -20.10 0.71 11.43
N ILE A 216 -18.97 1.20 11.92
CA ILE A 216 -17.74 1.40 11.15
C ILE A 216 -16.60 0.64 11.82
N ASP A 217 -15.93 -0.20 11.06
CA ASP A 217 -14.65 -0.81 11.41
C ASP A 217 -13.52 0.09 10.88
N LYS A 218 -12.65 0.53 11.80
CA LYS A 218 -11.43 1.32 11.51
C LYS A 218 -10.18 0.59 12.01
N SER A 219 -10.24 -0.73 12.13
CA SER A 219 -9.19 -1.53 12.72
C SER A 219 -7.85 -1.39 12.00
N ILE A 220 -7.82 -1.07 10.69
CA ILE A 220 -6.56 -0.73 9.99
C ILE A 220 -5.89 0.49 10.63
N GLN A 221 -6.63 1.60 10.81
CA GLN A 221 -6.07 2.80 11.41
C GLN A 221 -5.60 2.52 12.84
N THR A 222 -6.40 1.79 13.62
CA THR A 222 -6.04 1.38 14.98
C THR A 222 -4.75 0.55 14.99
N ALA A 223 -4.61 -0.43 14.09
CA ALA A 223 -3.42 -1.26 13.98
C ALA A 223 -2.17 -0.45 13.65
N TYR A 224 -2.25 0.47 12.68
CA TYR A 224 -1.15 1.41 12.40
C TYR A 224 -0.75 2.22 13.64
N ILE A 225 -1.73 2.81 14.35
CA ILE A 225 -1.48 3.59 15.57
C ILE A 225 -0.76 2.73 16.62
N HIS A 226 -1.23 1.52 16.88
CA HIS A 226 -0.63 0.62 17.86
C HIS A 226 0.80 0.20 17.48
N ALA A 227 1.04 -0.11 16.21
CA ALA A 227 2.36 -0.46 15.71
C ALA A 227 3.34 0.72 15.85
N ILE A 228 2.94 1.93 15.45
CA ILE A 228 3.75 3.15 15.58
C ILE A 228 4.06 3.45 17.04
N ARG A 229 3.05 3.37 17.92
CA ARG A 229 3.24 3.63 19.36
C ARG A 229 4.14 2.60 20.02
N SER A 230 4.16 1.36 19.53
CA SER A 230 5.01 0.29 20.06
C SER A 230 6.44 0.35 19.55
N ALA A 231 6.68 1.03 18.43
CA ALA A 231 8.00 1.13 17.79
C ALA A 231 9.07 1.70 18.73
N GLN A 232 10.26 1.08 18.70
CA GLN A 232 11.40 1.38 19.56
C GLN A 232 12.64 1.85 18.81
N HIS A 233 12.89 1.35 17.61
CA HIS A 233 14.13 1.54 16.85
C HIS A 233 13.87 2.29 15.54
N PHE A 234 13.01 1.76 14.67
CA PHE A 234 12.73 2.39 13.39
C PHE A 234 11.38 1.97 12.80
N ILE A 235 10.91 2.76 11.85
CA ILE A 235 9.75 2.45 11.03
C ILE A 235 10.12 2.66 9.56
N TYR A 236 9.80 1.68 8.71
CA TYR A 236 9.94 1.76 7.26
C TYR A 236 8.56 1.63 6.62
N ILE A 237 8.15 2.63 5.83
CA ILE A 237 6.83 2.69 5.19
C ILE A 237 7.01 2.82 3.69
N GLU A 238 6.25 2.03 2.94
CA GLU A 238 6.04 2.24 1.52
C GLU A 238 4.54 2.45 1.28
N ASN A 239 4.17 3.61 0.76
CA ASN A 239 2.76 3.93 0.57
C ASN A 239 2.49 4.78 -0.68
N GLN A 240 1.40 4.51 -1.39
CA GLN A 240 0.96 5.31 -2.54
C GLN A 240 0.61 6.76 -2.16
N TYR A 241 0.07 6.97 -0.97
CA TYR A 241 -0.28 8.29 -0.46
C TYR A 241 0.24 8.49 0.95
N PHE A 242 0.56 9.74 1.30
CA PHE A 242 0.94 10.10 2.66
C PHE A 242 0.32 11.44 3.06
N ILE A 243 -0.95 11.40 3.47
CA ILE A 243 -1.80 12.54 3.79
C ILE A 243 -2.57 12.26 5.08
N GLY A 244 -2.56 13.20 6.02
CA GLY A 244 -3.37 13.04 7.21
C GLY A 244 -3.07 14.05 8.30
N SER A 245 -3.83 13.90 9.38
CA SER A 245 -3.80 14.77 10.55
C SER A 245 -4.02 16.25 10.21
N SER A 246 -5.00 16.52 9.32
CA SER A 246 -5.24 17.88 8.79
C SER A 246 -5.50 18.92 9.87
N PHE A 247 -6.13 18.52 10.99
CA PHE A 247 -6.34 19.38 12.16
C PHE A 247 -5.06 20.07 12.67
N ALA A 248 -3.88 19.53 12.39
CA ALA A 248 -2.58 20.07 12.79
C ALA A 248 -1.75 20.66 11.63
N TRP A 249 -2.28 20.69 10.41
CA TRP A 249 -1.60 21.34 9.28
C TRP A 249 -1.35 22.83 9.55
N PRO A 250 -0.27 23.42 8.99
CA PRO A 250 0.02 24.83 9.19
C PRO A 250 -1.04 25.75 8.54
N SER A 251 -1.75 25.25 7.53
CA SER A 251 -2.89 25.91 6.90
C SER A 251 -3.94 24.88 6.49
N TYR A 252 -5.18 25.32 6.26
CA TYR A 252 -6.25 24.47 5.71
C TYR A 252 -6.60 23.26 6.60
N LYS A 253 -6.83 23.52 7.90
CA LYS A 253 -6.99 22.48 8.93
C LYS A 253 -8.27 21.67 8.83
N GLU A 254 -9.31 22.26 8.24
CA GLU A 254 -10.66 21.69 8.13
C GLU A 254 -10.86 20.78 6.91
N ALA A 255 -9.77 20.28 6.30
CA ALA A 255 -9.84 19.39 5.14
C ALA A 255 -10.51 18.03 5.43
N GLY A 256 -10.69 17.69 6.72
CA GLY A 256 -11.30 16.43 7.16
C GLY A 256 -10.42 15.20 6.94
N ALA A 257 -9.11 15.39 6.77
CA ALA A 257 -8.13 14.29 6.70
C ALA A 257 -7.64 13.91 8.11
N ASP A 258 -8.58 13.47 8.95
CA ASP A 258 -8.39 13.35 10.40
C ASP A 258 -7.65 12.08 10.86
N ASN A 259 -7.19 11.22 9.95
CA ASN A 259 -6.41 10.05 10.31
C ASN A 259 -5.14 10.45 11.08
N LEU A 260 -4.77 9.64 12.08
CA LEU A 260 -3.74 10.02 13.05
C LEU A 260 -2.31 9.62 12.65
N ILE A 261 -2.13 8.95 11.52
CA ILE A 261 -0.86 8.28 11.19
C ILE A 261 0.32 9.26 11.12
N PRO A 262 0.24 10.40 10.39
CA PRO A 262 1.34 11.36 10.36
C PRO A 262 1.65 11.98 11.73
N MET A 263 0.62 12.26 12.53
CA MET A 263 0.78 12.81 13.88
C MET A 263 1.46 11.80 14.83
N GLU A 264 1.02 10.54 14.84
CA GLU A 264 1.62 9.49 15.68
C GLU A 264 3.10 9.28 15.35
N LEU A 265 3.48 9.30 14.07
CA LEU A 265 4.89 9.23 13.64
C LEU A 265 5.71 10.40 14.16
N ALA A 266 5.21 11.64 13.98
CA ALA A 266 5.90 12.83 14.46
C ALA A 266 6.05 12.83 15.99
N LEU A 267 5.01 12.45 16.73
CA LEU A 267 5.03 12.37 18.18
C LEU A 267 5.91 11.22 18.69
N LYS A 268 5.96 10.08 17.99
CA LYS A 268 6.90 8.99 18.29
C LYS A 268 8.34 9.48 18.17
N ILE A 269 8.70 10.15 17.07
CA ILE A 269 10.03 10.75 16.91
C ILE A 269 10.33 11.75 18.04
N VAL A 270 9.41 12.66 18.33
CA VAL A 270 9.54 13.63 19.45
C VAL A 270 9.78 12.92 20.78
N SER A 271 9.06 11.84 21.07
CA SER A 271 9.24 11.08 22.32
C SER A 271 10.63 10.47 22.42
N LYS A 272 11.21 10.00 21.31
CA LYS A 272 12.55 9.42 21.24
C LYS A 272 13.63 10.49 21.34
N ILE A 273 13.45 11.64 20.70
CA ILE A 273 14.31 12.83 20.86
C ILE A 273 14.38 13.25 22.33
N ARG A 274 13.23 13.38 23.01
CA ARG A 274 13.16 13.74 24.44
C ARG A 274 13.87 12.75 25.33
N SER A 275 13.77 11.47 25.00
CA SER A 275 14.40 10.38 25.74
C SER A 275 15.88 10.18 25.36
N ARG A 276 16.39 10.94 24.37
CA ARG A 276 17.73 10.78 23.78
C ARG A 276 17.99 9.36 23.26
N GLU A 277 16.94 8.71 22.80
CA GLU A 277 17.00 7.40 22.20
C GLU A 277 17.05 7.55 20.68
N ARG A 278 17.88 6.73 20.04
CA ARG A 278 17.97 6.75 18.57
C ARG A 278 16.69 6.17 17.98
N PHE A 279 16.14 6.86 17.00
CA PHE A 279 14.96 6.42 16.28
C PHE A 279 14.93 7.01 14.87
N THR A 280 14.39 6.29 13.89
CA THR A 280 14.26 6.81 12.53
C THR A 280 13.01 6.30 11.83
N VAL A 281 12.42 7.16 10.99
CA VAL A 281 11.32 6.85 10.10
C VAL A 281 11.73 7.08 8.66
N TYR A 282 11.55 6.06 7.83
CA TYR A 282 11.81 6.06 6.39
C TYR A 282 10.47 5.92 5.66
N ILE A 283 10.15 6.82 4.73
CA ILE A 283 8.89 6.80 3.98
C ILE A 283 9.22 6.84 2.49
N VAL A 284 8.79 5.82 1.75
CA VAL A 284 8.89 5.75 0.29
C VAL A 284 7.48 5.95 -0.28
N ILE A 285 7.34 6.97 -1.13
CA ILE A 285 6.09 7.36 -1.79
C ILE A 285 6.33 7.56 -3.29
N PRO A 286 5.31 7.51 -4.16
CA PRO A 286 5.54 7.77 -5.57
C PRO A 286 5.99 9.21 -5.78
N MET A 287 6.75 9.49 -6.85
CA MET A 287 7.22 10.85 -7.12
C MET A 287 6.03 11.82 -7.29
N TRP A 288 4.95 11.35 -7.92
CA TRP A 288 3.64 11.96 -7.89
C TRP A 288 2.56 10.86 -7.90
N PRO A 289 1.34 11.13 -7.39
CA PRO A 289 0.17 10.25 -7.57
C PRO A 289 -0.11 9.96 -9.04
N GLU A 290 -0.55 8.74 -9.36
CA GLU A 290 -0.79 8.30 -10.73
C GLU A 290 -1.72 9.26 -11.52
N GLY A 291 -1.37 9.46 -12.80
CA GLY A 291 -2.04 10.40 -13.69
C GLY A 291 -1.13 11.56 -14.10
N VAL A 292 -1.73 12.57 -14.75
CA VAL A 292 -1.00 13.73 -15.26
C VAL A 292 -0.58 14.64 -14.08
N PRO A 293 0.73 14.89 -13.85
CA PRO A 293 1.22 15.63 -12.69
C PRO A 293 0.70 17.06 -12.57
N SER A 294 0.45 17.71 -13.71
CA SER A 294 -0.08 19.08 -13.79
C SER A 294 -1.61 19.15 -13.67
N SER A 295 -2.30 18.00 -13.60
CA SER A 295 -3.75 17.97 -13.41
C SER A 295 -4.15 18.54 -12.04
N VAL A 296 -5.37 19.08 -11.99
CA VAL A 296 -5.92 19.71 -10.78
C VAL A 296 -5.94 18.73 -9.60
N THR A 297 -6.37 17.49 -9.84
CA THR A 297 -6.44 16.44 -8.82
C THR A 297 -5.07 16.09 -8.25
N VAL A 298 -4.09 15.81 -9.11
CA VAL A 298 -2.73 15.45 -8.66
C VAL A 298 -2.07 16.61 -7.91
N GLN A 299 -2.24 17.84 -8.41
CA GLN A 299 -1.71 19.03 -7.75
C GLN A 299 -2.33 19.27 -6.37
N GLU A 300 -3.61 18.99 -6.17
CA GLU A 300 -4.24 19.14 -4.86
C GLU A 300 -3.80 18.06 -3.87
N ILE A 301 -3.67 16.82 -4.31
CA ILE A 301 -3.13 15.73 -3.48
C ILE A 301 -1.71 16.06 -3.02
N LEU A 302 -0.85 16.53 -3.92
CA LEU A 302 0.52 16.98 -3.59
C LEU A 302 0.53 18.16 -2.62
N TYR A 303 -0.46 19.05 -2.71
CA TYR A 303 -0.61 20.15 -1.76
C TYR A 303 -0.90 19.62 -0.35
N PHE A 304 -1.83 18.68 -0.18
CA PHE A 304 -2.13 18.05 1.11
C PHE A 304 -0.98 17.22 1.66
N GLN A 305 -0.26 16.51 0.79
CA GLN A 305 0.97 15.79 1.16
C GLN A 305 2.03 16.76 1.71
N ARG A 306 2.23 17.91 1.06
CA ARG A 306 3.12 18.97 1.56
C ARG A 306 2.67 19.49 2.92
N GLN A 307 1.38 19.76 3.14
CA GLN A 307 0.89 20.24 4.43
C GLN A 307 1.21 19.24 5.55
N THR A 308 1.05 17.95 5.25
CA THR A 308 1.37 16.84 6.14
C THR A 308 2.88 16.79 6.46
N MET A 309 3.75 16.83 5.44
CA MET A 309 5.21 16.87 5.63
C MET A 309 5.65 18.10 6.44
N GLN A 310 5.11 19.28 6.12
CA GLN A 310 5.42 20.54 6.81
C GLN A 310 5.01 20.50 8.28
N MET A 311 3.87 19.90 8.60
CA MET A 311 3.43 19.67 9.98
C MET A 311 4.43 18.78 10.72
N MET A 312 4.77 17.62 10.17
CA MET A 312 5.67 16.65 10.83
C MET A 312 7.05 17.24 11.08
N TYR A 313 7.69 17.79 10.04
CA TYR A 313 9.01 18.41 10.18
C TYR A 313 8.99 19.61 11.11
N GLY A 314 7.93 20.41 11.12
CA GLY A 314 7.77 21.54 12.04
C GLY A 314 7.60 21.11 13.50
N ILE A 315 7.00 19.94 13.77
CA ILE A 315 6.93 19.35 15.11
C ILE A 315 8.33 18.89 15.56
N ILE A 316 9.02 18.14 14.71
CA ILE A 316 10.35 17.59 15.01
C ILE A 316 11.38 18.70 15.22
N ALA A 317 11.44 19.69 14.32
CA ALA A 317 12.39 20.80 14.40
C ALA A 317 12.22 21.64 15.68
N ARG A 318 10.98 21.87 16.11
CA ARG A 318 10.70 22.55 17.39
C ARG A 318 11.24 21.77 18.58
N GLU A 319 11.11 20.44 18.57
CA GLU A 319 11.62 19.60 19.65
C GLU A 319 13.15 19.55 19.68
N LEU A 320 13.82 19.46 18.53
CA LEU A 320 15.28 19.52 18.45
C LEU A 320 15.81 20.84 19.03
N LYS A 321 15.15 21.96 18.72
CA LYS A 321 15.49 23.27 19.30
C LYS A 321 15.23 23.31 20.81
N TYR A 322 14.10 22.79 21.27
CA TYR A 322 13.74 22.78 22.69
C TYR A 322 14.70 21.95 23.55
N THR A 323 15.18 20.82 23.01
CA THR A 323 16.12 19.91 23.68
C THR A 323 17.60 20.31 23.52
N ASN A 324 17.89 21.46 22.88
CA ASN A 324 19.23 21.96 22.57
C ASN A 324 20.07 21.04 21.67
N LEU A 325 19.43 20.24 20.82
CA LEU A 325 20.09 19.44 19.78
C LEU A 325 20.23 20.25 18.49
N ASN A 326 20.79 21.46 18.60
CA ASN A 326 20.84 22.43 17.49
C ASN A 326 21.74 21.99 16.32
N ASN A 327 22.61 21.00 16.52
CA ASN A 327 23.45 20.42 15.49
C ASN A 327 22.76 19.26 14.73
N SER A 328 21.59 18.80 15.20
CA SER A 328 20.81 17.77 14.53
C SER A 328 19.84 18.38 13.53
N HIS A 329 19.60 17.66 12.44
CA HIS A 329 18.63 18.03 11.42
C HIS A 329 17.36 17.19 11.57
N PRO A 330 16.15 17.69 11.22
CA PRO A 330 14.94 16.86 11.21
C PRO A 330 15.05 15.60 10.33
N GLN A 331 15.87 15.67 9.27
CA GLN A 331 16.16 14.53 8.40
C GLN A 331 17.11 13.49 9.01
N ASP A 332 17.63 13.72 10.22
CA ASP A 332 18.30 12.67 10.98
C ASP A 332 17.27 11.68 11.55
N TYR A 333 15.96 12.00 11.55
CA TYR A 333 14.91 11.20 12.16
C TYR A 333 13.75 10.85 11.21
N LEU A 334 13.45 11.69 10.23
CA LEU A 334 12.35 11.49 9.29
C LEU A 334 12.83 11.75 7.87
N ASN A 335 12.69 10.77 6.98
CA ASN A 335 13.08 10.93 5.58
C ASN A 335 11.99 10.45 4.63
N PHE A 336 11.79 11.23 3.57
CA PHE A 336 10.90 10.90 2.46
C PHE A 336 11.73 10.63 1.19
N TYR A 337 11.38 9.55 0.50
CA TYR A 337 12.00 9.08 -0.73
C TYR A 337 10.94 8.81 -1.78
N CYS A 338 11.37 8.72 -3.03
CA CYS A 338 10.62 8.14 -4.13
C CYS A 338 11.50 7.19 -4.95
N LEU A 339 10.91 6.43 -5.86
CA LEU A 339 11.63 5.49 -6.71
C LEU A 339 11.67 5.97 -8.16
N GLY A 340 12.73 5.62 -8.87
CA GLY A 340 12.91 5.95 -10.27
C GLY A 340 13.91 5.04 -10.96
N ASN A 341 13.83 5.01 -12.28
CA ASN A 341 14.77 4.26 -13.10
C ASN A 341 15.29 5.11 -14.26
N ARG A 342 16.48 4.74 -14.74
CA ARG A 342 17.12 5.33 -15.92
C ARG A 342 17.84 4.25 -16.74
N GLU A 343 17.33 3.98 -17.94
CA GLU A 343 17.83 2.88 -18.78
C GLU A 343 18.52 3.41 -20.04
N LYS A 344 19.75 2.96 -20.32
CA LYS A 344 20.41 3.31 -21.57
C LYS A 344 19.82 2.48 -22.70
N PHE A 345 19.35 3.11 -23.78
CA PHE A 345 19.02 2.38 -25.00
C PHE A 345 20.27 1.66 -25.55
N ALA A 346 20.10 0.43 -26.03
CA ALA A 346 21.15 -0.22 -26.80
C ALA A 346 21.41 0.60 -28.08
N THR A 347 22.68 0.84 -28.40
CA THR A 347 23.10 1.51 -29.63
C THR A 347 22.69 0.64 -30.83
N GLY A 348 21.51 0.88 -31.39
CA GLY A 348 20.91 0.07 -32.46
C GLY A 348 19.37 0.09 -32.43
N ASP A 349 18.77 0.27 -31.24
CA ASP A 349 17.31 0.30 -31.04
C ASP A 349 16.68 1.68 -31.26
N LEU A 350 17.43 2.63 -31.84
CA LEU A 350 16.89 3.87 -32.39
C LEU A 350 16.06 3.65 -33.66
N ASN A 351 15.46 2.47 -33.83
CA ASN A 351 14.48 2.24 -34.87
C ASN A 351 13.09 2.46 -34.27
N PRO A 352 12.47 3.64 -34.45
CA PRO A 352 11.12 3.95 -33.95
C PRO A 352 10.00 3.10 -34.58
N LYS A 353 10.35 2.03 -35.31
CA LYS A 353 9.45 1.12 -36.02
C LYS A 353 8.90 -0.02 -35.17
N ASN A 354 9.40 -0.25 -33.97
CA ASN A 354 8.90 -1.30 -33.06
C ASN A 354 7.97 -0.77 -31.94
N SER A 355 7.62 0.52 -31.94
CA SER A 355 6.60 1.06 -31.04
C SER A 355 5.25 1.10 -31.75
N HIS A 356 4.30 0.27 -31.30
CA HIS A 356 2.91 0.27 -31.77
C HIS A 356 2.26 1.66 -31.64
N SER A 357 2.18 2.40 -32.76
CA SER A 357 1.06 3.25 -33.19
C SER A 357 1.50 4.10 -34.39
N ASP A 358 1.09 3.70 -35.60
CA ASP A 358 0.92 4.63 -36.73
C ASP A 358 -0.32 5.49 -36.40
N ASP A 359 -0.09 6.60 -35.68
CA ASP A 359 -0.86 7.86 -35.67
C ASP A 359 -0.55 8.63 -34.36
N GLY A 360 0.46 9.52 -34.41
CA GLY A 360 0.83 10.45 -33.33
C GLY A 360 2.34 10.54 -33.02
N ASP A 361 3.05 11.47 -33.67
CA ASP A 361 4.53 11.58 -33.67
C ASP A 361 5.16 12.33 -32.46
N THR A 362 4.55 12.34 -31.27
CA THR A 362 5.12 13.08 -30.13
C THR A 362 5.92 12.17 -29.19
N VAL A 363 7.21 12.43 -29.06
CA VAL A 363 8.12 11.76 -28.13
C VAL A 363 8.20 12.55 -26.82
N SER A 364 7.93 11.91 -25.68
CA SER A 364 8.00 12.58 -24.39
C SER A 364 9.44 12.95 -24.00
N ALA A 365 9.61 14.00 -23.19
CA ALA A 365 10.91 14.34 -22.64
C ALA A 365 11.49 13.19 -21.80
N SER A 366 10.65 12.44 -21.09
CA SER A 366 11.07 11.25 -20.32
C SER A 366 11.66 10.15 -21.21
N GLN A 367 11.12 9.94 -22.42
CA GLN A 367 11.70 9.03 -23.41
C GLN A 367 13.07 9.54 -23.87
N LYS A 368 13.19 10.84 -24.16
CA LYS A 368 14.45 11.47 -24.59
C LYS A 368 15.55 11.37 -23.53
N PHE A 369 15.22 11.65 -22.26
CA PHE A 369 16.17 11.59 -21.14
C PHE A 369 16.30 10.20 -20.51
N GLN A 370 15.51 9.25 -21.01
CA GLN A 370 15.54 7.82 -20.69
C GLN A 370 15.29 7.54 -19.21
N ARG A 371 14.36 8.30 -18.60
CA ARG A 371 14.11 8.28 -17.17
C ARG A 371 12.61 8.32 -16.89
N PHE A 372 12.18 7.62 -15.85
CA PHE A 372 10.82 7.76 -15.33
C PHE A 372 10.77 7.34 -13.86
N MET A 373 9.71 7.77 -13.15
CA MET A 373 9.48 7.25 -11.80
C MET A 373 9.11 5.77 -11.86
N ILE A 374 9.48 5.02 -10.84
CA ILE A 374 8.87 3.74 -10.52
C ILE A 374 7.69 4.05 -9.62
N TYR A 375 6.49 3.62 -10.01
CA TYR A 375 5.29 3.96 -9.26
C TYR A 375 5.18 3.10 -8.01
N VAL A 376 5.31 3.75 -6.85
CA VAL A 376 5.11 3.11 -5.56
C VAL A 376 3.61 3.00 -5.32
N HIS A 377 3.06 1.83 -5.65
CA HIS A 377 1.68 1.47 -5.33
C HIS A 377 1.57 0.70 -4.01
N ALA A 378 2.70 0.31 -3.40
CA ALA A 378 2.75 -0.34 -2.10
C ALA A 378 1.81 0.29 -1.04
N LYS A 379 1.33 -0.53 -0.11
CA LYS A 379 0.71 -0.09 1.15
C LYS A 379 1.18 -0.98 2.31
N GLY A 380 2.41 -0.74 2.76
CA GLY A 380 3.03 -1.54 3.81
C GLY A 380 3.84 -0.74 4.80
N MET A 381 4.07 -1.36 5.97
CA MET A 381 4.88 -0.82 7.05
C MET A 381 5.64 -1.95 7.75
N VAL A 382 6.94 -1.75 7.96
CA VAL A 382 7.79 -2.60 8.80
C VAL A 382 8.16 -1.80 10.04
N VAL A 383 8.05 -2.42 11.21
CA VAL A 383 8.40 -1.85 12.51
C VAL A 383 9.44 -2.72 13.17
N ASP A 384 10.59 -2.12 13.47
CA ASP A 384 11.69 -2.71 14.24
C ASP A 384 12.18 -4.09 13.72
N ASP A 385 11.99 -4.39 12.44
CA ASP A 385 12.26 -5.71 11.82
C ASP A 385 11.56 -6.91 12.50
N GLU A 386 10.56 -6.63 13.35
CA GLU A 386 9.80 -7.62 14.13
C GLU A 386 8.37 -7.79 13.60
N TYR A 387 7.75 -6.68 13.19
CA TYR A 387 6.35 -6.62 12.80
C TYR A 387 6.19 -6.01 11.41
N VAL A 388 5.27 -6.57 10.62
CA VAL A 388 4.96 -6.11 9.26
C VAL A 388 3.45 -5.95 9.10
N MET A 389 3.04 -4.89 8.39
CA MET A 389 1.69 -4.72 7.87
C MET A 389 1.71 -4.63 6.36
N VAL A 390 0.79 -5.33 5.70
CA VAL A 390 0.58 -5.31 4.24
C VAL A 390 -0.92 -5.31 3.95
N GLY A 391 -1.37 -4.50 3.01
CA GLY A 391 -2.78 -4.47 2.63
C GLY A 391 -3.07 -3.56 1.46
N SER A 392 -4.32 -3.11 1.36
CA SER A 392 -4.79 -2.20 0.31
C SER A 392 -4.89 -0.73 0.75
N ALA A 393 -4.82 -0.47 2.06
CA ALA A 393 -5.10 0.84 2.65
C ALA A 393 -3.95 1.83 2.52
N ASN A 394 -4.20 2.92 1.80
CA ASN A 394 -3.29 4.04 1.69
C ASN A 394 -3.24 4.85 3.00
N ILE A 395 -2.16 5.61 3.24
CA ILE A 395 -2.12 6.60 4.33
C ILE A 395 -2.80 7.88 3.82
N ASN A 396 -4.12 7.84 3.79
CA ASN A 396 -5.01 8.95 3.49
C ASN A 396 -6.36 8.72 4.19
N GLN A 397 -7.23 9.73 4.18
CA GLN A 397 -8.53 9.62 4.83
C GLN A 397 -9.48 8.70 4.07
N ARG A 398 -9.40 8.65 2.74
CA ARG A 398 -10.14 7.71 1.90
C ARG A 398 -10.01 6.25 2.37
N SER A 399 -8.81 5.79 2.69
CA SER A 399 -8.56 4.42 3.14
C SER A 399 -8.70 4.23 4.66
N LEU A 400 -8.29 5.21 5.47
CA LEU A 400 -8.25 5.05 6.94
C LEU A 400 -9.51 5.54 7.67
N GLY A 401 -10.41 6.19 6.94
CA GLY A 401 -11.65 6.75 7.48
C GLY A 401 -12.69 5.71 7.88
N GLY A 402 -12.61 4.48 7.37
CA GLY A 402 -13.52 3.36 7.65
C GLY A 402 -14.85 3.39 6.89
N SER A 403 -15.41 4.58 6.71
CA SER A 403 -16.71 4.81 6.03
C SER A 403 -16.55 5.53 4.67
N ARG A 404 -15.39 5.34 4.03
CA ARG A 404 -15.07 5.88 2.70
C ARG A 404 -14.81 4.69 1.77
N ASP A 405 -13.56 4.45 1.36
CA ASP A 405 -13.25 3.23 0.60
C ASP A 405 -13.19 2.02 1.54
N THR A 406 -13.60 0.86 1.05
CA THR A 406 -13.42 -0.38 1.81
C THR A 406 -12.03 -0.94 1.60
N GLU A 407 -11.31 -1.26 2.68
CA GLU A 407 -9.93 -1.73 2.64
C GLU A 407 -9.74 -2.99 3.50
N ILE A 408 -8.66 -3.72 3.24
CA ILE A 408 -8.24 -4.90 4.01
C ILE A 408 -6.72 -4.87 4.19
N ALA A 409 -6.24 -5.30 5.34
CA ALA A 409 -4.82 -5.47 5.62
C ALA A 409 -4.60 -6.64 6.58
N MET A 410 -3.39 -7.15 6.61
CA MET A 410 -2.89 -8.01 7.68
C MET A 410 -1.79 -7.28 8.44
N GLY A 411 -1.64 -7.63 9.71
CA GLY A 411 -0.43 -7.39 10.47
C GLY A 411 0.08 -8.69 11.06
N ALA A 412 1.40 -8.86 11.04
CA ALA A 412 2.01 -10.12 11.43
C ALA A 412 3.38 -9.93 12.07
N TYR A 413 3.73 -10.86 12.96
CA TYR A 413 5.08 -11.01 13.51
C TYR A 413 5.39 -12.49 13.73
N GLN A 414 6.69 -12.80 13.82
CA GLN A 414 7.15 -14.14 14.18
C GLN A 414 7.44 -14.17 15.69
N PRO A 415 6.70 -14.93 16.52
CA PRO A 415 6.86 -14.91 17.99
C PRO A 415 8.27 -15.28 18.47
N ARG A 416 9.01 -16.04 17.66
CA ARG A 416 10.39 -16.46 17.93
C ARG A 416 11.45 -15.46 17.46
N HIS A 417 11.07 -14.41 16.72
CA HIS A 417 11.95 -13.37 16.20
C HIS A 417 11.50 -11.99 16.68
N THR A 418 11.50 -11.79 17.99
CA THR A 418 11.17 -10.51 18.65
C THR A 418 12.34 -9.97 19.45
N TRP A 419 12.43 -8.65 19.61
CA TRP A 419 13.48 -8.00 20.42
C TRP A 419 13.50 -8.54 21.85
N ASN A 420 12.32 -8.70 22.47
CA ASN A 420 12.20 -9.19 23.84
C ASN A 420 12.73 -10.62 24.01
N ARG A 421 12.44 -11.53 23.05
CA ARG A 421 12.90 -12.92 23.14
C ARG A 421 14.36 -13.10 22.73
N LYS A 422 14.81 -12.42 21.67
CA LYS A 422 16.17 -12.57 21.15
C LYS A 422 17.21 -11.80 21.96
N LYS A 423 16.79 -10.79 22.75
CA LYS A 423 17.69 -9.86 23.46
C LYS A 423 18.70 -9.19 22.51
N GLY A 424 18.25 -8.92 21.29
CA GLY A 424 19.03 -8.36 20.18
C GLY A 424 18.17 -8.26 18.93
N HIS A 425 18.70 -7.63 17.89
CA HIS A 425 17.96 -7.32 16.67
C HIS A 425 17.36 -8.59 16.02
N PRO A 426 16.03 -8.70 15.87
CA PRO A 426 15.39 -9.82 15.22
C PRO A 426 15.86 -9.99 13.77
N ARG A 427 16.19 -11.24 13.41
CA ARG A 427 16.60 -11.63 12.05
C ARG A 427 15.69 -12.73 11.49
N GLY A 428 14.38 -12.50 11.59
CA GLY A 428 13.37 -13.36 10.98
C GLY A 428 13.11 -13.01 9.51
N GLN A 429 12.00 -13.49 8.98
CA GLN A 429 11.50 -13.20 7.65
C GLN A 429 11.16 -11.71 7.48
N VAL A 430 10.68 -11.01 8.52
CA VAL A 430 10.40 -9.55 8.45
C VAL A 430 11.69 -8.77 8.16
N TYR A 431 12.77 -9.05 8.90
CA TYR A 431 14.12 -8.55 8.62
C TYR A 431 14.58 -8.89 7.21
N GLY A 432 14.43 -10.16 6.78
CA GLY A 432 14.83 -10.61 5.45
C GLY A 432 14.09 -9.88 4.34
N TYR A 433 12.79 -9.69 4.50
CA TYR A 433 11.93 -8.96 3.57
C TYR A 433 12.35 -7.50 3.45
N ARG A 434 12.57 -6.81 4.58
CA ARG A 434 13.02 -5.42 4.59
C ARG A 434 14.44 -5.27 4.01
N MET A 435 15.36 -6.22 4.25
CA MET A 435 16.67 -6.25 3.59
C MET A 435 16.54 -6.46 2.07
N SER A 436 15.59 -7.28 1.62
CA SER A 436 15.34 -7.53 0.19
C SER A 436 14.83 -6.26 -0.52
N LEU A 437 13.85 -5.57 0.07
CA LEU A 437 13.36 -4.28 -0.43
C LEU A 437 14.50 -3.25 -0.49
N TRP A 438 15.35 -3.22 0.54
CA TRP A 438 16.49 -2.32 0.56
C TRP A 438 17.55 -2.69 -0.47
N ALA A 439 17.80 -3.98 -0.73
CA ALA A 439 18.73 -4.41 -1.76
C ALA A 439 18.26 -3.98 -3.17
N GLU A 440 16.95 -4.09 -3.43
CA GLU A 440 16.30 -3.56 -4.63
C GLU A 440 16.46 -2.04 -4.73
N HIS A 441 16.01 -1.31 -3.71
CA HIS A 441 15.97 0.15 -3.75
C HIS A 441 17.33 0.81 -3.70
N LEU A 442 18.29 0.25 -2.97
CA LEU A 442 19.63 0.83 -2.79
C LEU A 442 20.68 0.23 -3.75
N GLY A 443 20.34 -0.86 -4.44
CA GLY A 443 21.22 -1.57 -5.37
C GLY A 443 22.48 -2.18 -4.72
N THR A 444 22.51 -2.26 -3.40
CA THR A 444 23.65 -2.74 -2.60
C THR A 444 23.19 -3.17 -1.22
N ILE A 445 24.04 -3.91 -0.51
CA ILE A 445 23.86 -4.25 0.90
C ILE A 445 25.08 -3.77 1.67
N HIS A 446 24.86 -2.92 2.68
CA HIS A 446 25.89 -2.45 3.60
C HIS A 446 25.61 -2.94 5.02
N ASP A 447 26.66 -3.07 5.83
CA ASP A 447 26.52 -3.49 7.22
C ASP A 447 25.70 -2.51 8.06
N CYS A 448 25.76 -1.20 7.78
CA CYS A 448 24.95 -0.20 8.46
C CYS A 448 23.44 -0.40 8.24
N PHE A 449 23.01 -1.04 7.14
CA PHE A 449 21.60 -1.35 6.89
C PHE A 449 21.04 -2.44 7.82
N LYS A 450 21.91 -3.10 8.58
CA LYS A 450 21.51 -4.02 9.64
C LYS A 450 21.08 -3.31 10.91
N GLU A 451 21.31 -2.00 11.04
CA GLU A 451 20.90 -1.20 12.21
C GLU A 451 20.21 0.08 11.68
N PRO A 452 18.96 -0.03 11.18
CA PRO A 452 18.30 1.04 10.44
C PRO A 452 18.04 2.30 11.28
N GLU A 453 18.00 2.19 12.61
CA GLU A 453 17.90 3.35 13.47
C GLU A 453 19.17 4.19 13.44
N SER A 454 20.34 3.63 13.14
CA SER A 454 21.63 4.31 13.31
C SER A 454 21.76 5.55 12.41
N LEU A 455 22.49 6.57 12.90
CA LEU A 455 22.74 7.78 12.10
C LEU A 455 23.58 7.45 10.84
N GLU A 456 24.55 6.55 10.96
CA GLU A 456 25.35 6.06 9.83
C GLU A 456 24.48 5.45 8.73
N CYS A 457 23.48 4.64 9.10
CA CYS A 457 22.51 4.09 8.16
C CYS A 457 21.73 5.21 7.44
N VAL A 458 21.18 6.15 8.19
CA VAL A 458 20.42 7.30 7.64
C VAL A 458 21.27 8.10 6.67
N GLU A 459 22.49 8.46 7.06
CA GLU A 459 23.42 9.22 6.22
C GLU A 459 23.79 8.45 4.95
N THR A 460 24.00 7.14 5.05
CA THR A 460 24.32 6.27 3.90
C THR A 460 23.16 6.21 2.91
N VAL A 461 21.94 5.95 3.40
CA VAL A 461 20.71 5.92 2.57
C VAL A 461 20.48 7.29 1.92
N ASN A 462 20.60 8.38 2.69
CA ASN A 462 20.43 9.75 2.18
C ASN A 462 21.47 10.10 1.11
N LYS A 463 22.73 9.69 1.29
CA LYS A 463 23.80 9.91 0.32
C LYS A 463 23.51 9.21 -1.01
N ILE A 464 23.06 7.95 -0.97
CA ILE A 464 22.67 7.20 -2.17
C ILE A 464 21.48 7.89 -2.84
N ALA A 465 20.43 8.20 -2.07
CA ALA A 465 19.21 8.83 -2.58
C ALA A 465 19.47 10.21 -3.21
N GLU A 466 20.37 11.02 -2.63
CA GLU A 466 20.79 12.30 -3.18
C GLU A 466 21.63 12.18 -4.45
N GLN A 467 22.54 11.20 -4.49
CA GLN A 467 23.33 10.94 -5.69
C GLN A 467 22.44 10.42 -6.84
N ASN A 468 21.49 9.55 -6.53
CA ASN A 468 20.51 9.07 -7.50
C ASN A 468 19.61 10.19 -8.01
N TRP A 469 19.13 11.10 -7.16
CA TRP A 469 18.37 12.27 -7.63
C TRP A 469 19.20 13.14 -8.60
N LYS A 470 20.48 13.39 -8.29
CA LYS A 470 21.40 14.12 -9.18
C LYS A 470 21.61 13.39 -10.52
N ASN A 471 21.76 12.07 -10.50
CA ASN A 471 21.94 11.26 -11.70
C ASN A 471 20.65 11.16 -12.52
N PHE A 472 19.49 11.06 -11.85
CA PHE A 472 18.18 11.03 -12.48
C PHE A 472 17.92 12.34 -13.22
N THR A 473 18.20 13.48 -12.59
CA THR A 473 17.93 14.81 -13.13
C THR A 473 18.95 15.34 -14.13
N ALA A 474 20.13 14.70 -14.27
CA ALA A 474 21.17 15.11 -15.21
C ALA A 474 20.72 15.01 -16.69
N ASP A 475 21.15 15.97 -17.50
CA ASP A 475 20.87 15.99 -18.95
C ASP A 475 21.46 14.75 -19.64
N ASP A 476 22.75 14.49 -19.42
CA ASP A 476 23.41 13.29 -19.93
C ASP A 476 23.02 12.05 -19.13
N TYR A 477 22.98 10.89 -19.80
CA TYR A 477 22.71 9.61 -19.16
C TYR A 477 23.76 9.32 -18.07
N LYS A 478 23.26 9.11 -16.85
CA LYS A 478 24.05 8.60 -15.72
C LYS A 478 23.29 7.43 -15.07
N PRO A 479 23.94 6.27 -14.86
CA PRO A 479 23.28 5.15 -14.20
C PRO A 479 22.91 5.52 -12.76
N LEU A 480 21.80 4.94 -12.29
CA LEU A 480 21.41 5.00 -10.88
C LEU A 480 22.02 3.82 -10.13
N GLN A 481 22.23 3.99 -8.82
CA GLN A 481 22.55 2.88 -7.92
C GLN A 481 21.24 2.42 -7.27
N GLY A 482 20.68 1.30 -7.72
CA GLY A 482 19.31 0.93 -7.35
C GLY A 482 18.31 1.96 -7.86
N HIS A 483 17.26 2.21 -7.07
CA HIS A 483 16.07 2.95 -7.49
C HIS A 483 15.69 4.11 -6.55
N ILE A 484 16.19 4.12 -5.31
CA ILE A 484 15.79 5.12 -4.32
C ILE A 484 16.33 6.50 -4.67
N MET A 485 15.47 7.50 -4.55
CA MET A 485 15.81 8.90 -4.75
C MET A 485 15.30 9.74 -3.60
N LYS A 486 16.01 10.82 -3.31
CA LYS A 486 15.52 11.84 -2.37
C LYS A 486 14.19 12.35 -2.92
N TYR A 487 13.13 12.37 -2.11
CA TYR A 487 11.90 13.04 -2.51
C TYR A 487 12.24 14.52 -2.80
N PRO A 488 11.74 15.15 -3.89
CA PRO A 488 12.28 16.40 -4.42
C PRO A 488 11.91 17.68 -3.62
N ILE A 489 11.99 17.59 -2.30
CA ILE A 489 11.79 18.68 -1.35
C ILE A 489 13.09 19.03 -0.63
N LYS A 490 13.21 20.31 -0.28
CA LYS A 490 14.19 20.82 0.66
C LYS A 490 13.54 20.96 2.03
N VAL A 491 14.18 20.38 3.05
CA VAL A 491 13.79 20.57 4.45
C VAL A 491 14.87 21.42 5.11
N ASN A 492 14.49 22.54 5.71
CA ASN A 492 15.39 23.38 6.47
C ASN A 492 15.48 22.90 7.93
N ALA A 493 16.50 23.35 8.66
CA ALA A 493 16.69 23.02 10.08
C ALA A 493 15.51 23.47 10.98
N ASP A 494 14.74 24.47 10.57
CA ASP A 494 13.52 24.92 11.27
C ASP A 494 12.26 24.13 10.88
N GLY A 495 12.41 23.09 10.06
CA GLY A 495 11.33 22.23 9.60
C GLY A 495 10.54 22.80 8.41
N ARG A 496 10.90 23.96 7.84
CA ARG A 496 10.26 24.47 6.62
C ARG A 496 10.53 23.54 5.43
N VAL A 497 9.48 23.23 4.68
CA VAL A 497 9.48 22.40 3.48
C VAL A 497 9.30 23.28 2.25
N GLY A 498 10.30 23.26 1.36
CA GLY A 498 10.32 23.91 0.06
C GLY A 498 10.59 22.92 -1.07
N PRO A 499 10.52 23.33 -2.35
CA PRO A 499 11.03 22.50 -3.44
C PRO A 499 12.57 22.47 -3.39
N LEU A 500 13.20 21.46 -4.00
CA LEU A 500 14.63 21.54 -4.27
C LEU A 500 14.92 22.71 -5.23
N PRO A 501 16.02 23.48 -5.04
CA PRO A 501 16.35 24.59 -5.93
C PRO A 501 16.47 24.16 -7.39
N GLY A 502 15.73 24.82 -8.29
CA GLY A 502 15.69 24.49 -9.73
C GLY A 502 14.75 23.32 -10.09
N PHE A 503 14.04 22.77 -9.11
CA PHE A 503 13.08 21.67 -9.28
C PHE A 503 11.73 22.03 -8.64
N GLU A 504 11.23 23.23 -8.94
CA GLU A 504 9.88 23.66 -8.54
C GLU A 504 8.78 22.81 -9.21
N SER A 505 9.08 22.24 -10.38
CA SER A 505 8.26 21.27 -11.09
C SER A 505 8.98 19.93 -11.29
N PHE A 506 8.23 18.84 -11.48
CA PHE A 506 8.84 17.55 -11.79
C PHE A 506 9.57 17.55 -13.14
N PRO A 507 10.72 16.86 -13.25
CA PRO A 507 11.47 16.78 -14.50
C PRO A 507 10.61 16.13 -15.60
N ASP A 508 10.71 16.64 -16.82
CA ASP A 508 10.09 16.14 -18.06
C ASP A 508 8.58 16.26 -18.19
N VAL A 509 7.84 16.18 -17.08
CA VAL A 509 6.38 16.06 -17.06
C VAL A 509 5.67 17.30 -16.51
N GLY A 510 6.41 18.22 -15.88
CA GLY A 510 5.84 19.43 -15.28
C GLY A 510 5.01 19.14 -14.02
N GLY A 511 4.15 20.09 -13.64
CA GLY A 511 3.40 20.04 -12.37
C GLY A 511 4.28 20.40 -11.17
N LYS A 512 3.75 21.21 -10.24
CA LYS A 512 4.54 21.68 -9.10
C LYS A 512 4.78 20.54 -8.12
N VAL A 513 6.02 20.37 -7.66
CA VAL A 513 6.40 19.34 -6.67
C VAL A 513 5.62 19.51 -5.37
N LEU A 514 5.37 20.76 -5.00
CA LEU A 514 4.66 21.15 -3.78
C LEU A 514 3.13 21.23 -3.95
N GLY A 515 2.63 20.88 -5.13
CA GLY A 515 1.22 20.94 -5.46
C GLY A 515 0.63 22.36 -5.49
N SER A 516 -0.67 22.42 -5.73
CA SER A 516 -1.47 23.63 -5.64
C SER A 516 -2.90 23.31 -5.27
N ARG A 517 -3.52 24.16 -4.45
CA ARG A 517 -4.92 24.02 -4.03
C ARG A 517 -5.87 24.26 -5.20
N SER A 518 -7.01 23.56 -5.20
CA SER A 518 -8.05 23.73 -6.23
C SER A 518 -9.42 24.11 -5.63
N ASN A 519 -10.51 23.90 -6.35
CA ASN A 519 -11.88 24.02 -5.83
C ASN A 519 -12.58 22.65 -5.78
N LEU A 520 -11.84 21.55 -5.92
CA LEU A 520 -12.37 20.21 -5.76
C LEU A 520 -12.81 20.01 -4.30
N PRO A 521 -13.89 19.24 -4.05
CA PRO A 521 -14.25 18.83 -2.71
C PRO A 521 -13.12 18.02 -2.06
N ASP A 522 -12.68 18.43 -0.85
CA ASP A 522 -11.60 17.77 -0.11
C ASP A 522 -11.84 16.26 0.06
N ALA A 523 -13.08 15.82 0.18
CA ALA A 523 -13.45 14.41 0.31
C ALA A 523 -13.00 13.53 -0.89
N LEU A 524 -12.75 14.12 -2.06
CA LEU A 524 -12.24 13.41 -3.24
C LEU A 524 -10.73 13.18 -3.19
N THR A 525 -9.99 14.09 -2.55
CA THR A 525 -8.52 14.21 -2.63
C THR A 525 -7.80 14.04 -1.29
N THR A 526 -8.54 13.79 -0.18
CA THR A 526 -8.02 13.55 1.18
C THR A 526 -7.96 12.11 1.64
#